data_AF-R7M7L5-F1
#
_entry.id   AF-R7M7L5-F1
#
_cell.length_a   1.000
_cell.length_b   1.000
_cell.length_c   1.000
_cell.angle_alpha   90.00
_cell.angle_beta   90.00
_cell.angle_gamma   90.00
#
_symmetry.space_group_name_H-M   'P 1'
#
loop_
_entity.id
_entity.type
_entity.pdbx_description
1 polymer ?
#
loop_
_entity_poly.entity_id
_entity_poly.type
_entity_poly.pdbx_seq_one_letter_code
_entity_poly.pdbx_strand_id
1 'polypeptide(L)' 'MLKLLAKVAEKYAKSTNTACWVLGVIHQPKMPASLIKKD' A
#
# COMPACT_ATOMS: atom_id res chain seq x y z
N MET A 1 3.29 -30.05 -5.92
CA MET A 1 2.35 -29.25 -5.10
C MET A 1 2.95 -27.94 -4.58
N LEU A 2 4.16 -27.94 -4.01
CA LEU A 2 4.80 -26.72 -3.46
C LEU A 2 4.90 -25.56 -4.45
N LYS A 3 5.15 -25.84 -5.73
CA LYS A 3 5.27 -24.83 -6.80
C LYS A 3 3.96 -24.06 -7.06
N LEU A 4 2.81 -24.72 -6.93
CA LEU A 4 1.50 -24.08 -7.07
C LEU A 4 1.20 -23.20 -5.85
N LEU A 5 1.52 -23.71 -4.65
CA LEU A 5 1.35 -22.97 -3.40
C LEU A 5 2.18 -21.68 -3.39
N ALA A 6 3.46 -21.76 -3.79
CA ALA A 6 4.35 -20.61 -3.90
C ALA A 6 3.81 -19.54 -4.86
N LYS A 7 3.25 -19.96 -6.00
CA LYS A 7 2.72 -19.05 -7.02
C LYS A 7 1.43 -18.34 -6.59
N VAL A 8 0.58 -19.03 -5.82
CA VAL A 8 -0.61 -18.45 -5.20
C VAL A 8 -0.20 -17.45 -4.12
N ALA A 9 0.77 -17.80 -3.28
CA ALA A 9 1.29 -16.91 -2.23
C ALA A 9 1.91 -15.63 -2.82
N GLU A 10 2.70 -15.74 -3.90
CA GLU A 10 3.29 -14.60 -4.61
C GLU A 10 2.20 -13.66 -5.15
N LYS A 11 1.15 -14.22 -5.76
CA LYS A 11 0.03 -13.45 -6.31
C LYS A 11 -0.75 -12.71 -5.21
N TYR A 12 -0.98 -13.38 -4.07
CA TYR A 12 -1.64 -12.77 -2.91
C TYR A 12 -0.78 -11.65 -2.31
N ALA A 13 0.51 -11.90 -2.06
CA ALA A 13 1.42 -10.90 -1.50
C ALA A 13 1.48 -9.64 -2.38
N LYS A 14 1.53 -9.81 -3.71
CA LYS A 14 1.52 -8.68 -4.65
C LYS A 14 0.20 -7.91 -4.60
N SER A 15 -0.94 -8.61 -4.64
CA SER A 15 -2.26 -7.99 -4.58
C SER A 15 -2.47 -7.22 -3.27
N THR A 16 -2.09 -7.81 -2.13
CA THR A 16 -2.21 -7.19 -0.82
C THR A 16 -1.30 -5.97 -0.70
N ASN A 17 -0.04 -6.04 -1.14
CA ASN A 17 0.88 -4.91 -1.09
C ASN A 17 0.40 -3.73 -1.96
N THR A 18 -0.12 -4.01 -3.16
CA THR A 18 -0.71 -2.95 -4.00
C THR A 18 -1.93 -2.32 -3.33
N ALA A 19 -2.83 -3.13 -2.75
CA ALA A 19 -3.99 -2.62 -2.03
C ALA A 19 -3.58 -1.80 -0.81
N CYS A 20 -2.63 -2.28 0.00
CA CYS A 20 -2.09 -1.58 1.16
C CYS A 20 -1.44 -0.24 0.78
N TRP A 21 -0.71 -0.20 -0.34
CA TRP A 21 -0.09 1.05 -0.81
C TRP A 21 -1.14 2.07 -1.25
N VAL A 22 -2.15 1.65 -2.02
CA VAL A 22 -3.24 2.53 -2.45
C VAL A 22 -4.05 3.04 -1.26
N LEU A 23 -4.42 2.16 -0.33
CA LEU A 23 -5.11 2.56 0.90
C LEU A 23 -4.24 3.47 1.76
N GLY A 24 -2.95 3.19 1.87
CA GLY A 24 -1.99 4.04 2.57
C GLY A 24 -1.98 5.45 2.00
N VAL A 25 -1.90 5.60 0.68
CA VAL A 25 -1.90 6.92 0.01
C VAL A 25 -3.23 7.65 0.16
N ILE A 26 -4.36 6.95 0.02
CA ILE A 26 -5.69 7.57 0.13
C ILE A 26 -6.02 7.94 1.58
N HIS A 27 -5.67 7.08 2.52
CA HIS A 27 -5.93 7.28 3.95
C HIS A 27 -4.87 8.19 4.60
N GLN A 28 -3.72 8.45 3.95
CA GLN A 28 -2.69 9.29 4.55
C GLN A 28 -3.27 10.68 4.83
N PRO A 29 -3.30 11.12 6.10
CA PRO A 29 -3.78 12.45 6.43
C PRO A 29 -2.85 13.46 5.80
N LYS A 30 -3.39 14.32 4.95
CA LYS A 30 -2.64 15.45 4.39
C LYS A 30 -2.29 16.40 5.53
N MET A 31 -1.05 16.89 5.56
CA MET A 31 -0.62 17.88 6.54
C MET A 31 -1.57 19.09 6.47
N PRO A 32 -2.14 19.54 7.60
CA PRO A 32 -3.08 20.66 7.58
C PRO A 32 -2.37 21.91 7.06
N ALA A 33 -3.07 22.68 6.24
CA ALA A 33 -2.50 23.86 5.57
C ALA A 33 -1.93 24.89 6.56
N SER A 34 -2.40 24.91 7.81
CA SER A 34 -1.89 25.74 8.89
C SER A 34 -0.47 25.36 9.36
N LEU A 35 -0.02 24.13 9.11
CA LEU A 35 1.30 23.62 9.49
C LEU A 35 2.29 23.60 8.31
N ILE A 36 1.83 23.93 7.11
CA ILE A 36 2.71 24.03 5.93
C ILE A 36 3.48 25.34 6.05
N LYS A 37 4.79 25.26 6.27
CA LYS A 37 5.68 26.42 6.17
C LYS A 37 5.60 26.96 4.74
N LYS A 38 5.19 28.21 4.61
CA LYS A 38 5.37 28.98 3.39
C LYS A 38 6.74 29.64 3.48
N ASP A 39 7.58 29.42 2.48
CA ASP A 39 8.81 30.18 2.29
C ASP A 39 8.53 31.70 2.30
#